data_AF-G7ETS3-F1
#
_entry.id   AF-G7ETS3-F1
#
_cell.length_a   1.000
_cell.length_b   1.000
_cell.length_c   1.000
_cell.angle_alpha   90.00
_cell.angle_beta   90.00
_cell.angle_gamma   90.00
#
_symmetry.space_group_name_H-M   'P 1'
#
loop_
_entity.id
_entity.type
_entity.pdbx_description
1 polymer ?
#
loop_
_entity_poly.entity_id
_entity_poly.type
_entity_poly.pdbx_seq_one_letter_code
_entity_poly.pdbx_strand_id
1 'polypeptide(L)'
;MQDGKDDPEMAIVAAQCREEAIKMFVDAAEQEKEWAEYLFKDGSMIGLNKHILCQYVEYITNARMTAIGLPAQFDNNSNPIPWINSWLVSDNVQVAPQEAEISSYLVGQIDSQVDAAEFGDFDL
;
A
#
# COMPACT_ATOMS: atom_id res chain seq x y z
N MET A 1 8.34 5.29 14.40
CA MET A 1 7.94 4.68 15.68
C MET A 1 9.09 3.97 16.39
N GLN A 2 9.92 3.16 15.74
CA GLN A 2 11.09 2.54 16.40
C GLN A 2 12.30 3.48 16.60
N ASP A 3 12.31 4.62 15.91
CA ASP A 3 13.42 5.58 15.89
C ASP A 3 13.49 6.47 17.15
N GLY A 4 12.54 6.30 18.10
CA GLY A 4 12.58 6.99 19.40
C GLY A 4 12.50 8.51 19.38
N LYS A 5 12.21 9.13 18.23
CA LYS A 5 12.23 10.59 18.05
C LYS A 5 11.23 11.33 18.94
N ASP A 6 10.12 10.69 19.27
CA ASP A 6 9.05 11.29 20.08
C ASP A 6 9.09 10.85 21.55
N ASP A 7 9.66 9.67 21.85
CA ASP A 7 9.75 9.12 23.20
C ASP A 7 10.97 8.16 23.32
N PRO A 8 12.00 8.54 24.10
CA PRO A 8 13.19 7.71 24.31
C PRO A 8 12.93 6.48 25.20
N GLU A 9 11.94 6.48 26.09
CA GLU A 9 11.60 5.30 26.90
C GLU A 9 10.98 4.22 26.03
N MET A 10 10.12 4.60 25.09
CA MET A 10 9.52 3.68 24.11
C MET A 10 10.58 3.01 23.20
N ALA A 11 11.67 3.71 22.89
CA ALA A 11 12.77 3.12 22.12
C ALA A 11 13.48 1.99 22.89
N ILE A 12 13.67 2.17 24.20
CA ILE A 12 14.29 1.16 25.07
C ILE A 12 13.38 -0.06 25.19
N VAL A 13 12.08 0.15 25.41
CA VAL A 13 11.09 -0.93 25.48
C VAL A 13 10.99 -1.67 24.14
N ALA A 14 10.97 -0.96 23.00
CA ALA A 14 10.95 -1.57 21.68
C ALA A 14 12.21 -2.41 21.39
N ALA A 15 13.36 -2.02 21.91
CA ALA A 15 14.58 -2.82 21.81
C ALA A 15 14.51 -4.09 22.68
N GLN A 16 13.97 -3.98 23.91
CA GLN A 16 13.79 -5.13 24.81
C GLN A 16 12.78 -6.13 24.27
N CYS A 17 11.66 -5.66 23.73
CA CYS A 17 10.60 -6.49 23.17
C CYS A 17 10.86 -6.91 21.71
N ARG A 18 12.03 -6.62 21.14
CA ARG A 18 12.33 -6.92 19.73
C ARG A 18 12.21 -8.41 19.43
N GLU A 19 12.76 -9.27 20.29
CA GLU A 19 12.69 -10.73 20.12
C GLU A 19 11.25 -11.24 20.25
N GLU A 20 10.50 -10.72 21.22
CA GLU A 20 9.10 -11.06 21.42
C GLU A 20 8.25 -10.65 20.22
N ALA A 21 8.50 -9.46 19.66
CA ALA A 21 7.85 -9.01 18.43
C ALA A 21 8.16 -9.94 17.26
N ILE A 22 9.43 -10.29 17.04
CA ILE A 22 9.81 -11.24 15.99
C ILE A 22 9.08 -12.56 16.17
N LYS A 23 9.06 -13.09 17.40
CA LYS A 23 8.37 -14.35 17.70
C LYS A 23 6.87 -14.25 17.40
N MET A 24 6.20 -13.17 17.79
CA MET A 24 4.78 -12.96 17.47
C MET A 24 4.50 -12.97 15.97
N PHE A 25 5.37 -12.37 15.15
CA PHE A 25 5.26 -12.42 13.69
C PHE A 25 5.44 -13.83 13.13
N VAL A 26 6.39 -14.59 13.66
CA VAL A 26 6.64 -15.98 13.24
C VAL A 26 5.46 -16.87 13.63
N ASP A 27 4.99 -16.78 14.88
CA ASP A 27 3.84 -17.54 15.37
C ASP A 27 2.58 -17.25 14.54
N ALA A 28 2.33 -15.97 14.21
CA ALA A 28 1.22 -15.59 13.33
C ALA A 28 1.38 -16.17 11.91
N ALA A 29 2.58 -16.14 11.34
CA ALA A 29 2.84 -16.70 10.01
C ALA A 29 2.65 -18.23 10.00
N GLU A 30 3.02 -18.93 11.07
CA GLU A 30 2.75 -20.36 11.21
C GLU A 30 1.25 -20.66 11.30
N GLN A 31 0.51 -19.89 12.10
CA GLN A 31 -0.94 -20.03 12.21
C GLN A 31 -1.65 -19.82 10.86
N GLU A 32 -1.22 -18.84 10.07
CA GLU A 32 -1.76 -18.60 8.73
C GLU A 32 -1.44 -19.75 7.74
N LYS A 33 -0.28 -20.42 7.90
CA LYS A 33 0.05 -21.61 7.11
C LYS A 33 -0.81 -22.81 7.50
N GLU A 34 -1.10 -23.01 8.78
CA GLU A 34 -2.06 -24.02 9.25
C GLU A 34 -3.47 -23.71 8.74
N TRP A 35 -3.85 -22.44 8.74
CA TRP A 35 -5.13 -22.00 8.19
C TRP A 35 -5.21 -22.26 6.69
N ALA A 36 -4.13 -22.03 5.94
CA ALA A 36 -4.03 -22.36 4.52
C ALA A 36 -4.22 -23.88 4.27
N GLU A 37 -3.66 -24.73 5.13
CA GLU A 37 -3.91 -26.18 5.07
C GLU A 37 -5.38 -26.52 5.26
N TYR A 38 -6.01 -25.92 6.27
CA TYR A 38 -7.41 -26.12 6.55
C TYR A 38 -8.30 -25.64 5.38
N LEU A 39 -7.97 -24.51 4.77
CA LEU A 39 -8.72 -23.92 3.65
C LEU A 39 -8.75 -24.85 2.42
N PHE A 40 -7.64 -25.53 2.13
CA PHE A 40 -7.50 -26.38 0.94
C PHE A 40 -7.73 -27.88 1.20
N LYS A 41 -8.20 -28.25 2.40
CA LYS A 41 -8.42 -29.67 2.79
C LYS A 41 -9.39 -30.42 1.87
N ASP A 42 -10.40 -29.72 1.32
CA ASP A 42 -11.48 -30.30 0.51
C ASP A 42 -11.25 -30.11 -1.01
N GLY A 43 -10.12 -29.52 -1.41
CA GLY A 43 -9.75 -29.34 -2.81
C GLY A 43 -9.02 -28.01 -3.08
N SER A 44 -7.98 -28.07 -3.90
CA SER A 44 -7.29 -26.87 -4.42
C SER A 44 -8.03 -26.28 -5.61
N MET A 45 -7.99 -24.96 -5.76
CA MET A 45 -8.58 -24.27 -6.91
C MET A 45 -7.52 -24.00 -7.98
N ILE A 46 -7.95 -23.82 -9.23
CA ILE A 46 -7.03 -23.41 -10.30
C ILE A 46 -6.47 -22.03 -9.97
N GLY A 47 -5.15 -21.92 -9.86
CA GLY A 47 -4.44 -20.66 -9.62
C GLY A 47 -4.16 -20.34 -8.15
N LEU A 48 -4.71 -21.10 -7.19
CA LEU A 48 -4.38 -20.96 -5.77
C LEU A 48 -4.39 -22.32 -5.08
N ASN A 49 -3.25 -22.68 -4.49
CA ASN A 49 -3.07 -23.90 -3.72
C ASN A 49 -2.39 -23.59 -2.38
N LYS A 50 -2.38 -24.56 -1.48
CA LYS A 50 -1.71 -24.44 -0.16
C LYS A 50 -0.28 -23.93 -0.29
N HIS A 51 0.50 -24.50 -1.20
CA HIS A 51 1.92 -24.16 -1.35
C HIS A 51 2.13 -22.68 -1.73
N ILE A 52 1.40 -22.21 -2.75
CA ILE A 52 1.43 -20.82 -3.23
C ILE A 52 0.95 -19.86 -2.12
N LEU A 53 -0.09 -20.24 -1.36
CA LEU A 53 -0.58 -19.41 -0.27
C LEU A 53 0.43 -19.33 0.88
N CYS A 54 1.06 -20.44 1.28
CA CYS A 54 2.13 -20.44 2.28
C CYS A 54 3.32 -19.57 1.84
N GLN A 55 3.71 -19.65 0.57
CA GLN A 55 4.76 -18.78 0.01
C GLN A 55 4.35 -17.30 0.07
N TYR A 56 3.07 -16.98 -0.17
CA TYR A 56 2.58 -15.61 -0.07
C TYR A 56 2.59 -15.10 1.37
N VAL A 57 2.21 -15.94 2.35
CA VAL A 57 2.29 -15.63 3.78
C VAL A 57 3.73 -15.30 4.19
N GLU A 58 4.71 -16.07 3.72
CA GLU A 58 6.14 -15.78 3.97
C GLU A 58 6.57 -14.44 3.37
N TYR A 59 6.21 -14.20 2.11
CA TYR A 59 6.52 -12.96 1.40
C TYR A 59 5.92 -11.72 2.10
N ILE A 60 4.62 -11.75 2.42
CA ILE A 60 3.95 -10.60 3.06
C ILE A 60 4.44 -10.39 4.48
N THR A 61 4.76 -11.46 5.21
CA THR A 61 5.32 -11.35 6.57
C THR A 61 6.67 -10.64 6.52
N ASN A 62 7.57 -11.04 5.62
CA ASN A 62 8.85 -10.34 5.42
C ASN A 62 8.67 -8.87 5.05
N ALA A 63 7.74 -8.57 4.14
CA ALA A 63 7.46 -7.19 3.73
C ALA A 63 6.96 -6.34 4.91
N ARG A 64 6.08 -6.89 5.77
CA ARG A 64 5.56 -6.20 6.96
C ARG A 64 6.63 -6.04 8.04
N MET A 65 7.45 -7.06 8.29
CA MET A 65 8.57 -7.00 9.24
C MET A 65 9.60 -5.94 8.83
N THR A 66 9.96 -5.91 7.54
CA THR A 66 10.92 -4.92 7.01
C THR A 66 10.38 -3.50 7.15
N ALA A 67 9.08 -3.28 6.91
CA ALA A 67 8.44 -1.97 7.03
C ALA A 67 8.49 -1.39 8.47
N ILE A 68 8.60 -2.26 9.48
CA ILE A 68 8.73 -1.87 10.89
C ILE A 68 10.16 -1.97 11.44
N GLY A 69 11.16 -2.23 10.60
CA GLY A 69 12.58 -2.30 11.00
C GLY A 69 13.02 -3.63 11.62
N LEU A 70 12.21 -4.68 11.51
CA LEU A 70 12.57 -6.04 11.93
C LEU A 70 13.25 -6.80 10.79
N PRO A 71 14.17 -7.74 11.10
CA PRO A 71 14.83 -8.55 10.10
C PRO A 71 13.86 -9.59 9.51
N ALA A 72 13.93 -9.77 8.19
CA ALA A 72 13.20 -10.83 7.49
C ALA A 72 13.58 -12.22 8.07
N GLN A 73 12.57 -13.07 8.29
CA GLN A 73 12.76 -14.41 8.87
C GLN A 73 12.64 -15.53 7.83
N PHE A 74 12.07 -15.24 6.67
CA PHE A 74 11.87 -16.22 5.60
C PHE A 74 12.75 -15.88 4.39
N ASP A 75 13.14 -16.88 3.60
CA ASP A 75 13.97 -16.66 2.40
C ASP A 75 13.17 -16.07 1.22
N ASN A 76 11.85 -16.18 1.29
CA ASN A 76 10.98 -15.87 0.17
C ASN A 76 10.69 -14.37 0.07
N ASN A 77 11.36 -13.69 -0.85
CA ASN A 77 11.28 -12.23 -1.04
C ASN A 77 10.52 -11.82 -2.31
N SER A 78 10.00 -12.77 -3.08
CA SER A 78 9.23 -12.49 -4.31
C SER A 78 7.77 -12.85 -4.13
N ASN A 79 6.89 -12.03 -4.71
CA ASN A 79 5.44 -12.26 -4.66
C ASN A 79 5.05 -13.47 -5.55
N PRO A 80 4.58 -14.59 -4.98
CA PRO A 80 4.17 -15.77 -5.77
C PRO A 80 2.81 -15.58 -6.49
N ILE A 81 2.00 -14.59 -6.10
CA ILE A 81 0.69 -14.28 -6.67
C ILE A 81 0.61 -12.83 -7.15
N PRO A 82 1.34 -12.45 -8.22
CA PRO A 82 1.42 -11.06 -8.68
C PRO A 82 0.06 -10.46 -9.06
N TRP A 83 -0.91 -11.30 -9.45
CA TRP A 83 -2.27 -10.87 -9.79
C TRP A 83 -3.02 -10.25 -8.59
N ILE A 84 -2.64 -10.53 -7.34
CA ILE A 84 -3.29 -9.96 -6.15
C ILE A 84 -3.12 -8.44 -6.08
N ASN A 85 -2.04 -7.90 -6.65
CA ASN A 85 -1.77 -6.46 -6.65
C ASN A 85 -2.86 -5.67 -7.37
N SER A 86 -3.45 -6.23 -8.43
CA SER A 86 -4.55 -5.60 -9.16
C SER A 86 -5.82 -5.45 -8.32
N TRP A 87 -5.98 -6.28 -7.28
CA TRP A 87 -7.11 -6.24 -6.35
C TRP A 87 -6.82 -5.42 -5.09
N LEU A 88 -5.54 -5.27 -4.72
CA LEU A 88 -5.11 -4.46 -3.58
C LEU A 88 -5.06 -2.96 -3.90
N VAL A 89 -4.86 -2.58 -5.17
CA VAL A 89 -4.89 -1.18 -5.62
C VAL A 89 -6.32 -0.80 -6.00
N SER A 90 -7.11 -0.42 -5.00
CA SER A 90 -8.48 0.08 -5.18
C SER A 90 -8.55 1.48 -5.80
N ASP A 91 -7.43 2.21 -5.88
CA ASP A 91 -7.36 3.59 -6.43
C ASP A 91 -7.54 3.67 -7.95
N ASN A 92 -7.67 2.54 -8.65
CA ASN A 92 -8.09 2.50 -10.05
C ASN A 92 -9.59 2.25 -10.23
N VAL A 93 -10.38 2.20 -9.15
CA VAL A 93 -11.84 2.31 -9.27
C VAL A 93 -12.13 3.74 -9.72
N GLN A 94 -12.34 3.90 -11.02
CA GLN A 94 -12.97 5.07 -11.61
C GLN A 94 -14.31 5.26 -10.89
N VAL A 95 -14.38 6.24 -10.01
CA VAL A 95 -15.65 6.75 -9.48
C VAL A 95 -16.53 7.05 -10.69
N ALA A 96 -17.76 6.51 -10.70
CA ALA A 96 -18.68 6.79 -11.79
C ALA A 96 -18.87 8.32 -11.89
N PRO A 97 -18.88 8.92 -13.10
CA PRO A 97 -18.92 10.37 -13.27
C PRO A 97 -20.20 11.07 -12.74
N GLN A 98 -21.09 10.35 -12.05
CA GLN A 98 -22.24 10.88 -11.32
C GLN A 98 -21.94 11.19 -9.84
N GLU A 99 -20.81 10.71 -9.30
CA GLU A 99 -20.36 10.95 -7.92
C GLU A 99 -19.20 11.97 -7.82
N ALA A 100 -18.73 12.50 -8.95
CA ALA A 100 -17.75 13.58 -9.01
C ALA A 100 -18.41 14.85 -9.57
N GLU A 101 -18.36 15.96 -8.84
CA GLU A 101 -18.78 17.27 -9.36
C GLU A 101 -17.92 17.64 -10.57
N ILE A 102 -18.55 17.71 -11.74
CA ILE A 102 -17.95 18.19 -12.97
C ILE A 102 -17.64 19.69 -12.79
N SER A 103 -16.40 20.01 -12.43
CA SER A 103 -15.92 21.40 -12.33
C SER A 103 -15.60 22.04 -13.70
N SER A 104 -15.90 21.35 -14.80
CA SER A 104 -15.74 21.88 -16.16
C SER A 104 -16.93 22.73 -16.59
N TYR A 105 -17.23 23.79 -15.86
CA TYR A 105 -17.86 24.97 -16.47
C TYR A 105 -16.78 26.04 -16.60
N LEU A 106 -16.01 25.96 -17.69
CA LEU A 106 -15.12 27.04 -18.11
C LEU A 106 -16.00 28.13 -18.75
N VAL A 107 -16.74 28.86 -17.91
CA VAL A 107 -17.49 30.05 -18.33
C VAL A 107 -16.48 31.17 -18.52
N GLY A 108 -16.35 31.64 -19.76
CA GLY A 108 -15.69 32.90 -20.09
C GLY A 108 -14.19 32.78 -20.32
N GLN A 109 -13.79 32.21 -21.46
CA GLN A 109 -12.56 32.65 -22.12
C GLN A 109 -12.73 34.12 -22.51
N ILE A 110 -12.38 35.04 -21.61
CA ILE A 110 -12.05 36.42 -21.99
C ILE A 110 -10.53 36.45 -22.01
N ASP A 111 -9.99 36.36 -23.21
CA ASP A 111 -8.58 36.61 -23.49
C ASP A 111 -8.25 38.03 -23.01
N SER A 112 -7.43 38.14 -21.98
CA SER A 112 -7.00 39.41 -21.39
C SER A 112 -5.62 39.82 -21.92
N GLN A 113 -5.42 39.68 -23.23
CA GLN A 113 -4.35 40.39 -23.93
C GLN A 113 -4.84 41.80 -24.28
N VAL A 114 -4.69 42.72 -23.32
CA VAL A 114 -4.76 44.16 -23.60
C VAL A 114 -3.39 44.56 -24.16
N ASP A 115 -3.31 44.74 -25.48
CA ASP A 115 -2.11 45.24 -26.14
C ASP A 115 -1.97 46.75 -25.91
N ALA A 116 -0.84 47.19 -25.37
CA ALA A 116 -0.60 48.60 -25.04
C ALA A 116 -0.49 49.50 -26.29
N ALA A 117 -0.43 48.91 -27.48
CA ALA A 117 -0.38 49.64 -28.75
C ALA A 117 -1.72 50.26 -29.18
N GLU A 118 -2.85 49.84 -28.60
CA GLU A 118 -4.20 50.33 -28.96
C GLU A 118 -4.52 51.73 -28.37
N PHE A 119 -3.68 52.24 -27.46
CA PHE A 119 -3.82 53.56 -26.84
C PHE A 119 -3.08 54.69 -27.58
N GLY A 120 -2.47 54.42 -28.74
CA GLY A 120 -1.65 55.39 -29.48
C GLY A 120 -2.40 56.43 -30.31
N ASP A 121 -3.74 56.33 -30.43
CA ASP A 121 -4.55 57.20 -31.32
C ASP A 121 -5.46 58.21 -30.59
N PHE A 122 -5.29 58.34 -29.26
CA PHE A 122 -5.89 59.45 -28.51
C PHE A 122 -4.90 60.61 -28.43
N ASP A 123 -4.83 61.39 -29.50
CA ASP A 123 -4.29 62.75 -29.45
C ASP A 123 -5.35 63.71 -28.88
N LEU A 124 -4.90 64.69 -28.10
CA LEU A 124 -5.68 65.51 -27.15
C LEU A 124 -6.69 66.48 -27.79
#